data_AF-A0A7L3HSZ0-F1
#
_entry.id   AF-A0A7L3HSZ0-F1
#
_cell.length_a   1.000
_cell.length_b   1.000
_cell.length_c   1.000
_cell.angle_alpha   90.00
_cell.angle_beta   90.00
_cell.angle_gamma   90.00
#
_symmetry.space_group_name_H-M   'P 1'
#
loop_
_entity.id
_entity.type
_entity.pdbx_description
1 polymer ?
#
loop_
_entity_poly.entity_id
_entity_poly.type
_entity_poly.pdbx_seq_one_letter_code
_entity_poly.pdbx_strand_id
1 'polypeptide(L)'
;SFKLEELVTISSFLNSFVFKMIWDGIVENARGETLELFHSVHGWLMVLYERDCRRRFAPEDHWLRKDLKPSVLFQELDKDKKRAQLLLQYIPHVIPHKNRVLLFRNMVTKEKEKLGLVETSSASPHVTHITIRRSRMLEDGYEQLRQLSQNAMKGVIRVKFVNDLGVDEAGIDQDGVFKEFLEEIIKKVFDPALNLFKTTSGDERLYPSPTSYIHENYLQLFEFVGKMLGKAVYE
;
A
#
# COMPACT_ATOMS: atom_id res chain seq x y z
N SER A 1 25.39 26.17 -2.89
CA SER A 1 24.73 24.84 -2.93
C SER A 1 25.46 23.93 -1.98
N PHE A 2 24.75 23.13 -1.19
CA PHE A 2 25.38 22.17 -0.26
C PHE A 2 26.05 21.01 -1.03
N LYS A 3 27.21 20.57 -0.56
CA LYS A 3 27.90 19.35 -1.01
C LYS A 3 27.15 18.11 -0.51
N LEU A 4 27.35 16.96 -1.17
CA LEU A 4 26.70 15.70 -0.77
C LEU A 4 27.04 15.31 0.68
N GLU A 5 28.30 15.48 1.10
CA GLU A 5 28.74 15.20 2.47
C GLU A 5 28.03 16.08 3.52
N GLU A 6 27.79 17.34 3.19
CA GLU A 6 27.03 18.27 4.04
C GLU A 6 25.57 17.80 4.14
N LEU A 7 24.98 17.35 3.03
CA LEU A 7 23.60 16.82 3.02
C LEU A 7 23.48 15.53 3.84
N VAL A 8 24.48 14.65 3.83
CA VAL A 8 24.52 13.46 4.70
C VAL A 8 24.57 13.88 6.17
N THR A 9 25.42 14.85 6.51
CA THR A 9 25.54 15.35 7.89
C THR A 9 24.24 15.99 8.37
N ILE A 10 23.65 16.88 7.56
CA ILE A 10 22.38 17.55 7.85
C ILE A 10 21.26 16.52 8.02
N SER A 11 21.12 15.58 7.08
CA SER A 11 20.06 14.57 7.17
C SER A 11 20.23 13.65 8.38
N SER A 12 21.45 13.29 8.78
CA SER A 12 21.70 12.51 10.01
C SER A 12 21.22 13.26 11.26
N PHE A 13 21.51 14.57 11.33
CA PHE A 13 21.04 15.42 12.43
C PHE A 13 19.51 15.51 12.44
N LEU A 14 18.89 15.87 11.31
CA LEU A 14 17.44 16.02 11.21
C LEU A 14 16.72 14.71 11.53
N ASN A 15 17.20 13.58 11.01
CA ASN A 15 16.61 12.26 11.27
C ASN A 15 16.67 11.91 12.77
N SER A 16 17.81 12.16 13.42
CA SER A 16 17.98 11.95 14.86
C SER A 16 17.10 12.88 15.70
N PHE A 17 17.01 14.15 15.30
CA PHE A 17 16.26 15.17 16.02
C PHE A 17 14.76 14.88 15.98
N VAL A 18 14.20 14.64 14.78
CA VAL A 18 12.77 14.31 14.60
C VAL A 18 12.43 13.01 15.34
N PHE A 19 13.30 11.98 15.24
CA PHE A 19 13.10 10.74 15.97
C PHE A 19 13.02 10.97 17.48
N LYS A 20 13.96 11.71 18.07
CA LYS A 20 13.94 11.99 19.52
C LYS A 20 12.73 12.82 19.94
N MET A 21 12.37 13.86 19.17
CA MET A 21 11.17 14.66 19.46
C MET A 21 9.91 13.78 19.55
N ILE A 22 9.78 12.78 18.68
CA ILE A 22 8.66 11.85 18.70
C ILE A 22 8.81 10.82 19.84
N TRP A 23 9.95 10.15 19.91
CA TRP A 23 10.16 8.99 20.78
C TRP A 23 10.23 9.33 22.26
N ASP A 24 10.74 10.53 22.58
CA ASP A 24 10.79 11.09 23.94
C ASP A 24 9.45 11.75 24.34
N GLY A 25 8.43 11.70 23.47
CA GLY A 25 7.06 12.17 23.77
C GLY A 25 6.86 13.68 23.68
N ILE A 26 7.85 14.45 23.21
CA ILE A 26 7.78 15.92 23.11
C ILE A 26 6.65 16.34 22.17
N VAL A 27 6.51 15.66 21.02
CA VAL A 27 5.51 15.98 19.99
C VAL A 27 4.08 15.68 20.45
N GLU A 28 3.88 14.73 21.37
CA GLU A 28 2.53 14.28 21.76
C GLU A 28 1.63 15.41 22.27
N ASN A 29 2.23 16.39 22.96
CA ASN A 29 1.57 17.53 23.57
C ASN A 29 2.13 18.89 23.09
N ALA A 30 2.95 18.88 22.03
CA ALA A 30 3.57 20.10 21.50
C ALA A 30 2.52 21.10 21.01
N ARG A 31 2.75 22.39 21.28
CA ARG A 31 1.93 23.52 20.85
C ARG A 31 2.82 24.72 20.53
N GLY A 32 2.28 25.68 19.77
CA GLY A 32 2.99 26.90 19.40
C GLY A 32 4.33 26.61 18.74
N GLU A 33 5.35 27.37 19.13
CA GLU A 33 6.70 27.33 18.55
C GLU A 33 7.33 25.93 18.51
N THR A 34 7.06 25.08 19.50
CA THR A 34 7.62 23.71 19.52
C THR A 34 7.04 22.84 18.40
N LEU A 35 5.74 22.97 18.13
CA LEU A 35 5.08 22.23 17.06
C LEU A 35 5.47 22.79 15.69
N GLU A 36 5.60 24.11 15.57
CA GLU A 36 6.08 24.77 14.35
C GLU A 36 7.52 24.38 14.01
N LEU A 37 8.40 24.32 15.03
CA LEU A 37 9.76 23.81 14.89
C LEU A 37 9.75 22.36 14.41
N PHE A 38 8.94 21.49 15.03
CA PHE A 38 8.83 20.09 14.62
C PHE A 38 8.43 19.97 13.14
N HIS A 39 7.37 20.66 12.70
CA HIS A 39 6.92 20.62 11.31
C HIS A 39 7.97 21.15 10.34
N SER A 40 8.67 22.24 10.71
CA SER A 40 9.74 22.79 9.88
C SER A 40 10.88 21.79 9.72
N VAL A 41 11.36 21.21 10.82
CA VAL A 41 12.46 20.25 10.79
C VAL A 41 12.06 18.93 10.09
N HIS A 42 10.84 18.44 10.33
CA HIS A 42 10.28 17.28 9.63
C HIS A 42 10.17 17.51 8.13
N GLY A 43 9.67 18.68 7.70
CA GLY A 43 9.57 19.03 6.29
C GLY A 43 10.93 18.98 5.59
N TRP A 44 11.97 19.54 6.21
CA TRP A 44 13.34 19.49 5.67
C TRP A 44 13.90 18.07 5.64
N LEU A 45 13.65 17.27 6.68
CA LEU A 45 14.02 15.85 6.69
C LEU A 45 13.40 15.11 5.50
N MET A 46 12.10 15.31 5.25
CA MET A 46 11.38 14.64 4.17
C MET A 46 11.87 15.06 2.79
N VAL A 47 12.19 16.34 2.58
CA VAL A 47 12.79 16.82 1.31
C VAL A 47 14.11 16.10 1.01
N LEU A 48 14.97 15.92 2.03
CA LEU A 48 16.23 15.20 1.86
C LEU A 48 16.03 13.70 1.64
N TYR A 49 15.10 13.09 2.39
CA TYR A 49 14.76 11.67 2.22
C TYR A 49 14.19 11.37 0.83
N GLU A 50 13.23 12.16 0.34
CA GLU A 50 12.65 12.01 -0.99
C GLU A 50 13.67 12.24 -2.12
N ARG A 51 14.62 13.14 -1.90
CA ARG A 51 15.74 13.32 -2.83
C ARG A 51 16.60 12.06 -2.88
N ASP A 52 16.94 11.47 -1.73
CA ASP A 52 17.73 10.23 -1.65
C ASP A 52 17.00 9.04 -2.29
N CYS A 53 15.70 8.91 -2.06
CA CYS A 53 14.86 7.88 -2.69
C CYS A 53 14.86 7.94 -4.22
N ARG A 54 14.91 9.15 -4.80
CA ARG A 54 14.98 9.35 -6.26
C ARG A 54 16.39 9.16 -6.80
N ARG A 55 17.39 9.63 -6.07
CA ARG A 55 18.80 9.53 -6.44
C ARG A 55 19.64 9.43 -5.17
N ARG A 56 20.06 8.20 -4.87
CA ARG A 56 20.84 7.87 -3.67
C ARG A 56 22.10 8.74 -3.59
N PHE A 57 22.29 9.39 -2.45
CA PHE A 57 23.48 10.12 -2.05
C PHE A 57 23.95 9.75 -0.63
N ALA A 58 23.03 9.23 0.20
CA ALA A 58 23.34 8.76 1.53
C ALA A 58 23.90 7.32 1.52
N PRO A 59 24.74 6.95 2.50
CA PRO A 59 25.23 5.59 2.65
C PRO A 59 24.10 4.61 3.02
N GLU A 60 24.38 3.31 2.96
CA GLU A 60 23.43 2.29 3.39
C GLU A 60 23.06 2.46 4.86
N ASP A 61 21.81 2.12 5.19
CA ASP A 61 21.22 2.25 6.52
C ASP A 61 21.23 3.65 7.16
N HIS A 62 21.58 4.70 6.41
CA HIS A 62 21.65 6.08 6.89
C HIS A 62 20.36 6.56 7.58
N TRP A 63 19.22 6.16 7.02
CA TRP A 63 17.91 6.56 7.49
C TRP A 63 17.41 5.73 8.67
N LEU A 64 18.00 4.56 8.94
CA LEU A 64 17.53 3.63 9.96
C LEU A 64 17.95 4.05 11.37
N ARG A 65 17.07 3.84 12.34
CA ARG A 65 17.34 4.11 13.76
C ARG A 65 17.76 2.84 14.47
N LYS A 66 19.07 2.72 14.72
CA LYS A 66 19.68 1.54 15.39
C LYS A 66 19.30 1.42 16.87
N ASP A 67 18.92 2.54 17.49
CA ASP A 67 18.44 2.63 18.86
C ASP A 67 16.97 2.20 19.02
N LEU A 68 16.21 2.09 17.92
CA LEU A 68 14.83 1.62 17.93
C LEU A 68 14.76 0.10 17.77
N LYS A 69 14.62 -0.62 18.88
CA LYS A 69 14.38 -2.07 18.86
C LYS A 69 12.97 -2.36 18.32
N PRO A 70 12.81 -3.21 17.28
CA PRO A 70 11.48 -3.49 16.73
C PRO A 70 10.50 -4.10 17.73
N SER A 71 10.97 -4.94 18.65
CA SER A 71 10.12 -5.52 19.70
C SER A 71 9.50 -4.46 20.61
N VAL A 72 10.27 -3.41 20.94
CA VAL A 72 9.79 -2.28 21.74
C VAL A 72 8.76 -1.48 20.95
N LEU A 73 9.02 -1.19 19.68
CA LEU A 73 8.05 -0.51 18.81
C LEU A 73 6.73 -1.28 18.72
N PHE A 74 6.79 -2.60 18.55
CA PHE A 74 5.60 -3.44 18.40
C PHE A 74 4.78 -3.43 19.71
N GLN A 75 5.45 -3.57 20.86
CA GLN A 75 4.80 -3.50 22.16
C GLN A 75 4.15 -2.12 22.42
N GLU A 76 4.78 -1.03 22.00
CA GLU A 76 4.22 0.32 22.13
C GLU A 76 2.98 0.49 21.25
N LEU A 77 3.00 -0.04 20.01
CA LEU A 77 1.84 -0.03 19.12
C LEU A 77 0.68 -0.88 19.65
N ASP A 78 0.96 -2.06 20.21
CA ASP A 78 -0.06 -2.91 20.84
C ASP A 78 -0.70 -2.27 22.08
N LYS A 79 0.00 -1.33 22.72
CA LYS A 79 -0.50 -0.53 23.85
C LYS A 79 -1.07 0.83 23.42
N ASP A 80 -1.30 1.04 22.12
CA ASP A 80 -1.82 2.27 21.53
C ASP A 80 -1.04 3.54 21.95
N LYS A 81 0.28 3.42 22.08
CA LYS A 81 1.13 4.54 22.51
C LYS A 81 1.29 5.56 21.39
N LYS A 82 0.96 6.81 21.70
CA LYS A 82 0.91 7.92 20.73
C LYS A 82 2.26 8.16 20.04
N ARG A 83 3.39 8.13 20.76
CA ARG A 83 4.74 8.22 20.15
C ARG A 83 5.00 7.19 19.06
N ALA A 84 4.53 5.95 19.23
CA ALA A 84 4.74 4.90 18.23
C ALA A 84 3.87 5.13 16.99
N GLN A 85 2.62 5.58 17.19
CA GLN A 85 1.72 5.99 16.09
C GLN A 85 2.29 7.18 15.32
N LEU A 86 2.79 8.20 16.03
CA LEU A 86 3.44 9.37 15.42
C LEU A 86 4.71 8.98 14.65
N LEU A 87 5.48 8.01 15.14
CA LEU A 87 6.67 7.52 14.43
C LEU A 87 6.30 6.89 13.08
N LEU A 88 5.24 6.05 13.04
CA LEU A 88 4.72 5.49 11.80
C LEU A 88 4.13 6.54 10.86
N GLN A 89 3.53 7.59 11.42
CA GLN A 89 2.91 8.68 10.66
C GLN A 89 3.96 9.58 9.99
N TYR A 90 4.96 10.02 10.75
CA TYR A 90 5.88 11.08 10.30
C TYR A 90 7.17 10.55 9.68
N ILE A 91 7.74 9.48 10.23
CA ILE A 91 9.08 9.01 9.86
C ILE A 91 9.18 7.48 9.74
N PRO A 92 8.26 6.77 9.05
CA PRO A 92 8.30 5.31 8.98
C PRO A 92 9.61 4.77 8.36
N HIS A 93 10.30 5.56 7.54
CA HIS A 93 11.57 5.20 6.91
C HIS A 93 12.69 4.86 7.91
N VAL A 94 12.56 5.28 9.17
CA VAL A 94 13.50 4.92 10.24
C VAL A 94 13.44 3.46 10.66
N ILE A 95 12.37 2.77 10.29
CA ILE A 95 12.14 1.36 10.60
C ILE A 95 12.62 0.51 9.41
N PRO A 96 13.40 -0.55 9.66
CA PRO A 96 13.79 -1.49 8.60
C PRO A 96 12.59 -1.98 7.78
N HIS A 97 12.75 -2.06 6.46
CA HIS A 97 11.66 -2.41 5.54
C HIS A 97 10.94 -3.70 5.95
N LYS A 98 11.69 -4.76 6.29
CA LYS A 98 11.14 -6.05 6.75
C LYS A 98 10.18 -5.88 7.92
N ASN A 99 10.52 -5.03 8.88
CA ASN A 99 9.70 -4.79 10.07
C ASN A 99 8.45 -3.97 9.74
N ARG A 100 8.52 -3.03 8.78
CA ARG A 100 7.34 -2.33 8.27
C ARG A 100 6.37 -3.27 7.56
N VAL A 101 6.87 -4.24 6.79
CA VAL A 101 6.04 -5.27 6.16
C VAL A 101 5.33 -6.12 7.23
N LEU A 102 6.05 -6.54 8.28
CA LEU A 102 5.44 -7.29 9.39
C LEU A 102 4.35 -6.48 10.10
N LEU A 103 4.61 -5.19 10.38
CA LEU A 103 3.60 -4.30 10.97
C LEU A 103 2.36 -4.18 10.08
N PHE A 104 2.56 -3.94 8.79
CA PHE A 104 1.47 -3.87 7.82
C PHE A 104 0.63 -5.16 7.82
N ARG A 105 1.27 -6.34 7.76
CA ARG A 105 0.56 -7.62 7.79
C ARG A 105 -0.22 -7.83 9.09
N ASN A 106 0.36 -7.49 10.24
CA ASN A 106 -0.35 -7.53 11.52
C ASN A 106 -1.57 -6.60 11.55
N MET A 107 -1.47 -5.39 10.99
CA MET A 107 -2.59 -4.45 10.89
C MET A 107 -3.70 -5.00 9.99
N VAL A 108 -3.35 -5.60 8.85
CA VAL A 108 -4.31 -6.26 7.95
C VAL A 108 -5.01 -7.42 8.67
N THR A 109 -4.28 -8.27 9.40
CA THR A 109 -4.87 -9.38 10.17
C THR A 109 -5.85 -8.89 11.22
N LYS A 110 -5.46 -7.92 12.06
CA LYS A 110 -6.35 -7.31 13.07
C LYS A 110 -7.60 -6.69 12.43
N GLU A 111 -7.46 -6.09 11.25
CA GLU A 111 -8.61 -5.54 10.52
C GLU A 111 -9.54 -6.66 10.01
N LYS A 112 -9.01 -7.73 9.40
CA LYS A 112 -9.79 -8.90 8.97
C LYS A 112 -10.56 -9.52 10.15
N GLU A 113 -9.92 -9.65 11.31
CA GLU A 113 -10.57 -10.12 12.55
C GLU A 113 -11.71 -9.18 13.00
N LYS A 114 -11.47 -7.87 13.05
CA LYS A 114 -12.47 -6.87 13.43
C LYS A 114 -13.68 -6.85 12.49
N LEU A 115 -13.46 -7.11 11.20
CA LEU A 115 -14.51 -7.18 10.19
C LEU A 115 -15.21 -8.55 10.15
N GLY A 116 -14.80 -9.53 10.97
CA GLY A 116 -15.38 -10.88 10.94
C GLY A 116 -15.08 -11.63 9.64
N LEU A 117 -13.98 -11.30 8.97
CA LEU A 117 -13.55 -11.91 7.71
C LEU A 117 -12.68 -13.17 7.92
N VAL A 118 -12.29 -13.44 9.16
CA VAL A 118 -11.59 -14.66 9.55
C VAL A 118 -12.65 -15.69 9.95
N GLU A 119 -12.51 -16.93 9.47
CA GLU A 119 -13.38 -18.02 9.91
C GLU A 119 -13.26 -18.19 11.43
N THR A 120 -14.41 -18.06 12.11
CA THR A 120 -14.53 -18.38 13.53
C THR A 120 -15.54 -19.50 13.67
N SER A 121 -15.49 -20.25 14.77
CA SER A 121 -16.39 -21.36 15.05
C SER A 121 -17.89 -21.00 15.03
N SER A 122 -18.21 -19.70 15.02
CA SER A 122 -19.57 -19.16 15.23
C SER A 122 -20.14 -18.40 14.03
N ALA A 123 -19.32 -18.04 13.04
CA ALA A 123 -19.77 -17.26 11.89
C ALA A 123 -18.84 -17.46 10.68
N SER A 124 -19.44 -17.78 9.52
CA SER A 124 -18.74 -17.76 8.23
C SER A 124 -18.62 -16.33 7.72
N PRO A 125 -17.46 -15.94 7.19
CA PRO A 125 -17.28 -14.61 6.60
C PRO A 125 -18.21 -14.41 5.40
N HIS A 126 -18.64 -13.17 5.17
CA HIS A 126 -19.43 -12.85 3.99
C HIS A 126 -18.58 -13.07 2.72
N VAL A 127 -19.03 -13.97 1.86
CA VAL A 127 -18.36 -14.32 0.61
C VAL A 127 -19.06 -13.64 -0.56
N THR A 128 -18.29 -12.90 -1.35
CA THR A 128 -18.78 -12.33 -2.61
C THR A 128 -18.49 -13.29 -3.75
N HIS A 129 -19.51 -13.70 -4.49
CA HIS A 129 -19.35 -14.53 -5.68
C HIS A 129 -19.40 -13.67 -6.94
N ILE A 130 -18.40 -13.81 -7.81
CA ILE A 130 -18.39 -13.18 -9.13
C ILE A 130 -18.30 -14.23 -10.23
N THR A 131 -18.99 -13.98 -11.33
CA THR A 131 -19.01 -14.88 -12.50
C THR A 131 -18.30 -14.21 -13.66
N ILE A 132 -17.27 -14.85 -14.22
CA ILE A 132 -16.36 -14.24 -15.18
C ILE A 132 -16.28 -15.08 -16.44
N ARG A 133 -16.47 -14.45 -17.61
CA ARG A 133 -16.12 -15.07 -18.89
C ARG A 133 -14.67 -14.78 -19.21
N ARG A 134 -13.88 -15.82 -19.55
CA ARG A 134 -12.45 -15.65 -19.91
C ARG A 134 -12.25 -14.66 -21.05
N SER A 135 -13.15 -14.67 -22.04
CA SER A 135 -13.18 -13.75 -23.19
C SER A 135 -13.42 -12.29 -22.80
N ARG A 136 -14.07 -12.03 -21.66
CA ARG A 136 -14.53 -10.71 -21.20
C ARG A 136 -14.12 -10.41 -19.75
N MET A 137 -12.94 -10.88 -19.36
CA MET A 137 -12.50 -10.87 -17.97
C MET A 137 -12.45 -9.46 -17.35
N LEU A 138 -11.96 -8.47 -18.12
CA LEU A 138 -11.84 -7.09 -17.65
C LEU A 138 -13.23 -6.46 -17.49
N GLU A 139 -14.11 -6.67 -18.46
CA GLU A 139 -15.45 -6.11 -18.51
C GLU A 139 -16.33 -6.70 -17.41
N ASP A 140 -16.36 -8.03 -17.29
CA ASP A 140 -17.14 -8.74 -16.27
C ASP A 140 -16.62 -8.47 -14.86
N GLY A 141 -15.28 -8.42 -14.69
CA GLY A 141 -14.63 -8.06 -13.44
C GLY A 141 -14.92 -6.62 -13.03
N TYR A 142 -14.79 -5.68 -13.98
CA TYR A 142 -15.08 -4.26 -13.74
C TYR A 142 -16.54 -4.05 -13.30
N GLU A 143 -17.51 -4.60 -14.03
CA GLU A 143 -18.93 -4.38 -13.73
C GLU A 143 -19.34 -4.93 -12.37
N GLN A 144 -18.87 -6.13 -11.99
CA GLN A 144 -19.24 -6.75 -10.72
C GLN A 144 -18.49 -6.14 -9.53
N LEU A 145 -17.19 -5.86 -9.70
CA LEU A 145 -16.36 -5.42 -8.58
C LEU A 145 -16.44 -3.93 -8.32
N ARG A 146 -16.78 -3.10 -9.32
CA ARG A 146 -16.93 -1.65 -9.10
C ARG A 146 -18.09 -1.30 -8.17
N GLN A 147 -19.13 -2.13 -8.14
CA GLN A 147 -20.33 -1.92 -7.33
C GLN A 147 -20.18 -2.38 -5.88
N LEU A 148 -19.09 -3.11 -5.56
CA LEU A 148 -18.87 -3.60 -4.21
C LEU A 148 -18.56 -2.45 -3.25
N SER A 149 -19.14 -2.54 -2.05
CA SER A 149 -18.73 -1.70 -0.93
C SER A 149 -17.28 -2.00 -0.51
N GLN A 150 -16.65 -1.06 0.21
CA GLN A 150 -15.30 -1.26 0.73
C GLN A 150 -15.19 -2.52 1.61
N ASN A 151 -16.21 -2.81 2.42
CA ASN A 151 -16.24 -4.00 3.27
C ASN A 151 -16.36 -5.29 2.44
N ALA A 152 -17.20 -5.29 1.41
CA ALA A 152 -17.33 -6.45 0.52
C ALA A 152 -16.03 -6.70 -0.27
N MET A 153 -15.35 -5.64 -0.72
CA MET A 153 -14.04 -5.75 -1.39
C MET A 153 -12.95 -6.32 -0.47
N LYS A 154 -12.99 -5.99 0.82
CA LYS A 154 -12.08 -6.57 1.82
C LYS A 154 -12.40 -8.03 2.13
N GLY A 155 -13.67 -8.42 2.02
CA GLY A 155 -14.14 -9.79 2.22
C GLY A 155 -13.62 -10.79 1.18
N VAL A 156 -13.95 -12.07 1.38
CA VAL A 156 -13.52 -13.14 0.47
C VAL A 156 -14.27 -13.01 -0.85
N ILE A 157 -13.54 -12.97 -1.96
CA ILE A 157 -14.11 -12.96 -3.32
C ILE A 157 -13.85 -14.31 -3.97
N ARG A 158 -14.92 -15.02 -4.31
CA ARG A 158 -14.85 -16.29 -5.04
C ARG A 158 -15.22 -16.08 -6.50
N VAL A 159 -14.32 -16.50 -7.38
CA VAL A 159 -14.49 -16.37 -8.83
C VAL A 159 -15.02 -17.68 -9.39
N LYS A 160 -15.99 -17.57 -10.29
CA LYS A 160 -16.53 -18.66 -11.07
C LYS A 160 -16.31 -18.37 -12.56
N PHE A 161 -15.48 -19.16 -13.23
CA PHE A 161 -15.32 -19.03 -14.68
C PHE A 161 -16.45 -19.75 -15.43
N VAL A 162 -16.97 -19.08 -16.45
CA VAL A 162 -18.00 -19.61 -17.35
C VAL A 162 -17.61 -19.33 -18.80
N ASN A 163 -18.05 -20.19 -19.72
CA ASN A 163 -17.88 -19.94 -21.14
C ASN A 163 -18.85 -18.86 -21.67
N ASP A 164 -18.77 -18.52 -22.96
CA ASP A 164 -19.63 -17.50 -23.58
C ASP A 164 -21.13 -17.85 -23.55
N LEU A 165 -21.46 -19.14 -23.37
CA LEU A 165 -22.83 -19.63 -23.21
C LEU A 165 -23.29 -19.63 -21.74
N GLY A 166 -22.44 -19.18 -20.81
CA GLY A 166 -22.73 -19.13 -19.37
C GLY A 166 -22.63 -20.48 -18.66
N VAL A 167 -22.06 -21.50 -19.30
CA VAL A 167 -21.87 -22.83 -18.72
C VAL A 167 -20.57 -22.85 -17.90
N ASP A 168 -20.66 -23.43 -16.71
CA ASP A 168 -19.56 -23.59 -15.76
C ASP A 168 -18.37 -24.32 -16.38
N GLU A 169 -17.17 -23.76 -16.20
CA GLU A 169 -15.93 -24.49 -16.48
C GLU A 169 -15.70 -25.53 -15.37
N ALA A 170 -15.74 -26.81 -15.73
CA ALA A 170 -15.63 -27.90 -14.78
C ALA A 170 -14.20 -28.05 -14.22
N GLY A 171 -14.08 -28.38 -12.93
CA GLY A 171 -12.85 -28.91 -12.32
C GLY A 171 -11.84 -27.89 -11.78
N ILE A 172 -12.25 -26.67 -11.46
CA ILE A 172 -11.33 -25.60 -11.01
C ILE A 172 -11.24 -25.51 -9.48
N ASP A 173 -10.02 -25.53 -8.96
CA ASP A 173 -9.67 -25.29 -7.55
C ASP A 173 -10.07 -23.88 -7.12
N GLN A 174 -11.04 -23.77 -6.20
CA GLN A 174 -11.68 -22.52 -5.75
C GLN A 174 -10.69 -21.47 -5.23
N ASP A 175 -9.60 -21.90 -4.58
CA ASP A 175 -8.62 -20.98 -4.00
C ASP A 175 -7.65 -20.43 -5.05
N GLY A 176 -7.37 -21.20 -6.10
CA GLY A 176 -6.52 -20.76 -7.22
C GLY A 176 -7.21 -19.79 -8.18
N VAL A 177 -8.55 -19.86 -8.29
CA VAL A 177 -9.31 -19.10 -9.31
C VAL A 177 -9.23 -17.59 -9.10
N PHE A 178 -9.32 -17.14 -7.84
CA PHE A 178 -9.24 -15.70 -7.57
C PHE A 178 -7.85 -15.15 -7.88
N LYS A 179 -6.80 -15.91 -7.56
CA LYS A 179 -5.42 -15.52 -7.86
C LYS A 179 -5.20 -15.46 -9.37
N GLU A 180 -5.63 -16.47 -10.11
CA GLU A 180 -5.58 -16.49 -11.58
C GLU A 180 -6.30 -15.28 -12.18
N PHE A 181 -7.54 -15.03 -11.75
CA PHE A 181 -8.32 -13.89 -12.17
C PHE A 181 -7.61 -12.55 -11.90
N LEU A 182 -7.03 -12.39 -10.71
CA LEU A 182 -6.35 -11.17 -10.32
C LEU A 182 -5.07 -10.94 -11.15
N GLU A 183 -4.28 -12.00 -11.38
CA GLU A 183 -3.09 -11.94 -12.22
C GLU A 183 -3.41 -11.56 -13.67
N GLU A 184 -4.43 -12.19 -14.26
CA GLU A 184 -4.84 -11.92 -15.64
C GLU A 184 -5.43 -10.52 -15.81
N ILE A 185 -6.24 -10.03 -14.86
CA ILE A 185 -6.70 -8.64 -14.87
C ILE A 185 -5.52 -7.68 -14.77
N ILE A 186 -4.59 -7.90 -13.83
CA ILE A 186 -3.42 -7.03 -13.64
C ILE A 186 -2.59 -6.98 -14.92
N LYS A 187 -2.35 -8.12 -15.58
CA LYS A 187 -1.66 -8.16 -16.88
C LYS A 187 -2.41 -7.35 -17.94
N LYS A 188 -3.73 -7.55 -18.08
CA LYS A 188 -4.55 -6.88 -19.10
C LYS A 188 -4.64 -5.36 -18.89
N VAL A 189 -4.76 -4.88 -17.65
CA VAL A 189 -4.87 -3.44 -17.37
C VAL A 189 -3.54 -2.69 -17.51
N PHE A 190 -2.41 -3.37 -17.31
CA PHE A 190 -1.08 -2.80 -17.49
C PHE A 190 -0.50 -3.01 -18.89
N ASP A 191 -1.16 -3.77 -19.75
CA ASP A 191 -0.79 -3.87 -21.16
C ASP A 191 -0.87 -2.48 -21.82
N PRO A 192 0.25 -1.94 -22.35
CA PRO A 192 0.25 -0.66 -23.05
C PRO A 192 -0.72 -0.61 -24.25
N ALA A 193 -1.11 -1.75 -24.82
CA ALA A 193 -2.11 -1.84 -25.88
C ALA A 193 -3.50 -1.38 -25.42
N LEU A 194 -3.84 -1.56 -24.14
CA LEU A 194 -5.07 -1.02 -23.56
C LEU A 194 -4.99 0.51 -23.38
N ASN A 195 -3.80 1.12 -23.44
CA ASN A 195 -3.58 2.57 -23.32
C ASN A 195 -4.15 3.19 -22.01
N LEU A 196 -4.27 2.39 -20.93
CA LEU A 196 -4.45 2.92 -19.57
C LEU A 196 -3.11 3.32 -18.96
N PHE A 197 -2.07 2.53 -19.18
CA PHE A 197 -0.70 2.79 -18.74
C PHE A 197 0.26 2.79 -19.93
N LYS A 198 1.40 3.45 -19.77
CA LYS A 198 2.54 3.41 -20.70
C LYS A 198 3.81 3.04 -19.94
N THR A 199 4.81 2.60 -20.68
CA THR A 199 6.14 2.31 -20.15
C THR A 199 7.10 3.46 -20.43
N THR A 200 7.98 3.75 -19.49
CA THR A 200 9.11 4.66 -19.69
C THR A 200 10.11 4.05 -20.67
N SER A 201 10.73 4.90 -21.50
CA SER A 201 11.80 4.46 -22.39
C SER A 201 13.05 4.11 -21.57
N GLY A 202 13.43 2.82 -21.56
CA GLY A 202 14.69 2.34 -20.99
C GLY A 202 14.55 1.38 -19.82
N ASP A 203 13.68 1.66 -18.84
CA ASP A 203 13.50 0.85 -17.63
C ASP A 203 12.11 0.22 -17.49
N GLU A 204 11.27 0.34 -18.53
CA GLU A 204 9.96 -0.30 -18.66
C GLU A 204 9.02 -0.09 -17.46
N ARG A 205 9.19 1.02 -16.73
CA ARG A 205 8.33 1.37 -15.59
C ARG A 205 6.99 1.90 -16.09
N LEU A 206 5.92 1.41 -15.47
CA LEU A 206 4.56 1.78 -15.82
C LEU A 206 4.15 3.13 -15.20
N TYR A 207 3.47 3.96 -15.97
CA TYR A 207 2.84 5.20 -15.51
C TYR A 207 1.49 5.43 -16.23
N PRO A 208 0.55 6.17 -15.64
CA PRO A 208 -0.74 6.46 -16.29
C PRO A 208 -0.56 7.11 -17.65
N SER A 209 -1.26 6.60 -18.66
CA SER A 209 -1.21 7.14 -20.02
C SER A 209 -1.78 8.57 -20.04
N PRO A 210 -1.07 9.56 -20.61
CA PRO A 210 -1.61 10.92 -20.76
C PRO A 210 -2.77 10.97 -21.77
N THR A 211 -2.95 9.90 -22.54
CA THR A 211 -4.00 9.74 -23.55
C THR A 211 -5.02 8.68 -23.15
N SER A 212 -5.14 8.36 -21.85
CA SER A 212 -6.13 7.39 -21.35
C SER A 212 -7.57 7.84 -21.56
N TYR A 213 -7.80 9.16 -21.70
CA TYR A 213 -9.12 9.76 -21.93
C TYR A 213 -9.80 9.31 -23.23
N ILE A 214 -9.11 8.54 -24.08
CA ILE A 214 -9.73 7.85 -25.22
C ILE A 214 -10.78 6.83 -24.76
N HIS A 215 -10.66 6.31 -23.54
CA HIS A 215 -11.70 5.54 -22.88
C HIS A 215 -12.63 6.50 -22.15
N GLU A 216 -13.93 6.47 -22.44
CA GLU A 216 -14.91 7.37 -21.82
C GLU A 216 -14.93 7.24 -20.28
N ASN A 217 -14.69 6.04 -19.75
CA ASN A 217 -14.70 5.71 -18.33
C ASN A 217 -13.29 5.55 -17.72
N TYR A 218 -12.26 6.19 -18.29
CA TYR A 218 -10.86 6.01 -17.87
C TYR A 218 -10.61 6.25 -16.36
N LEU A 219 -11.30 7.23 -15.75
CA LEU A 219 -11.16 7.51 -14.31
C LEU A 219 -11.66 6.34 -13.47
N GLN A 220 -12.81 5.76 -13.83
CA GLN A 220 -13.37 4.61 -13.15
C GLN A 220 -12.53 3.35 -13.39
N LEU A 221 -11.89 3.22 -14.56
CA LEU A 221 -10.93 2.16 -14.80
C LEU A 221 -9.70 2.32 -13.91
N PHE A 222 -9.16 3.53 -13.73
CA PHE A 222 -8.07 3.76 -12.76
C PHE A 222 -8.47 3.45 -11.32
N GLU A 223 -9.69 3.82 -10.91
CA GLU A 223 -10.21 3.45 -9.58
C GLU A 223 -10.30 1.93 -9.43
N PHE A 224 -10.81 1.24 -10.46
CA PHE A 224 -10.88 -0.22 -10.48
C PHE A 224 -9.50 -0.87 -10.39
N VAL A 225 -8.52 -0.42 -11.17
CA VAL A 225 -7.13 -0.90 -11.10
C VAL A 225 -6.56 -0.68 -9.70
N GLY A 226 -6.77 0.51 -9.11
CA GLY A 226 -6.36 0.80 -7.75
C GLY A 226 -6.98 -0.14 -6.71
N LYS A 227 -8.28 -0.45 -6.85
CA LYS A 227 -8.97 -1.44 -6.01
C LYS A 227 -8.36 -2.83 -6.15
N MET A 228 -8.04 -3.27 -7.37
CA MET A 228 -7.43 -4.60 -7.62
C MET A 228 -6.03 -4.70 -7.05
N LEU A 229 -5.20 -3.66 -7.20
CA LEU A 229 -3.88 -3.59 -6.56
C LEU A 229 -3.99 -3.60 -5.03
N GLY A 230 -4.91 -2.80 -4.48
CA GLY A 230 -5.17 -2.79 -3.04
C GLY A 230 -5.62 -4.16 -2.53
N LYS A 231 -6.50 -4.84 -3.26
CA LYS A 231 -6.94 -6.21 -2.95
C LYS A 231 -5.77 -7.19 -3.00
N ALA A 232 -4.90 -7.13 -4.02
CA ALA A 232 -3.71 -7.96 -4.12
C ALA A 232 -2.74 -7.80 -2.93
N VAL A 233 -2.62 -6.59 -2.40
CA VAL A 233 -1.78 -6.30 -1.23
C VAL A 233 -2.47 -6.70 0.08
N TYR A 234 -3.81 -6.70 0.11
CA TYR A 234 -4.63 -7.06 1.27
C TYR A 234 -4.76 -8.57 1.51
N GLU A 235 -4.68 -9.37 0.44
CA GLU A 235 -4.49 -10.82 0.55
C GLU A 235 -3.10 -11.15 1.10
#